data_AF-A0A966Z4K5-F1
#
_entry.id   AF-A0A966Z4K5-F1
#
_cell.length_a   1.000
_cell.length_b   1.000
_cell.length_c   1.000
_cell.angle_alpha   90.00
_cell.angle_beta   90.00
_cell.angle_gamma   90.00
#
_symmetry.space_group_name_H-M   'P 1'
#
loop_
_entity.id
_entity.type
_entity.pdbx_description
1 polymer ?
#
loop_
_entity_poly.entity_id
_entity_poly.type
_entity_poly.pdbx_seq_one_letter_code
_entity_poly.pdbx_strand_id
1 'polypeptide(L)' 'MKGSEFLRRVKVLSKRKAVVVQWNAERGSGSHGTLYLGSRFTIVKDLTKEIGPGLLSAMCKQLGIRKEEL' A
#
# COMPACT_ATOMS: atom_id res chain seq x y z
N MET A 1 11.42 3.48 -1.74
CA MET A 1 10.58 2.34 -1.33
C MET A 1 9.86 1.84 -2.57
N LYS A 2 10.03 0.56 -2.90
CA LYS A 2 9.30 -0.08 -4.01
C LYS A 2 7.84 -0.38 -3.62
N GLY A 3 6.96 -0.54 -4.60
CA GLY A 3 5.57 -0.93 -4.35
C GLY A 3 5.42 -2.23 -3.54
N SER A 4 6.26 -3.23 -3.82
CA SER A 4 6.33 -4.48 -3.05
C SER A 4 6.73 -4.27 -1.59
N GLU A 5 7.67 -3.37 -1.35
CA GLU A 5 8.11 -3.02 0.00
C GLU A 5 7.01 -2.29 0.77
N PHE A 6 6.31 -1.36 0.13
CA PHE A 6 5.15 -0.67 0.70
C PHE A 6 4.07 -1.67 1.13
N LEU A 7 3.70 -2.60 0.24
CA LEU A 7 2.72 -3.64 0.52
C LEU A 7 3.13 -4.49 1.74
N ARG A 8 4.40 -4.89 1.81
CA ARG A 8 4.95 -5.65 2.94
C ARG A 8 4.86 -4.87 4.25
N ARG A 9 5.26 -3.59 4.24
CA ARG A 9 5.23 -2.70 5.42
C ARG A 9 3.80 -2.46 5.92
N VAL A 10 2.85 -2.19 5.01
CA VAL A 10 1.43 -2.05 5.37
C VAL A 10 0.90 -3.34 6.01
N LYS A 11 1.26 -4.52 5.48
CA LYS A 11 0.86 -5.81 6.08
C LYS A 11 1.43 -6.04 7.47
N VAL A 12 2.65 -5.57 7.76
CA VAL A 12 3.23 -5.63 9.11
C VAL A 12 2.51 -4.66 10.04
N LEU A 13 2.26 -3.44 9.58
CA LEU A 13 1.54 -2.41 10.33
C LEU A 13 0.11 -2.87 10.66
N SER A 14 -0.59 -3.51 9.72
CA SER A 14 -1.96 -3.97 9.89
C SER A 14 -2.08 -4.98 11.03
N LYS A 15 -1.08 -5.88 11.19
CA LYS A 15 -0.99 -6.82 12.32
C LYS A 15 -0.88 -6.09 13.66
N ARG A 16 -0.05 -5.04 13.74
CA ARG A 16 0.13 -4.25 14.97
C ARG A 16 -1.14 -3.48 15.36
N LYS A 17 -1.91 -3.04 14.37
CA LYS A 17 -3.16 -2.29 14.58
C LYS A 17 -4.41 -3.18 14.63
N ALA A 18 -4.26 -4.50 14.52
CA ALA A 18 -5.37 -5.46 14.38
C ALA A 18 -6.36 -5.08 13.26
N VAL A 19 -5.86 -4.54 12.14
CA VAL A 19 -6.66 -4.14 10.98
C VAL A 19 -6.48 -5.16 9.85
N VAL A 20 -7.59 -5.51 9.19
CA VAL A 20 -7.59 -6.40 8.03
C VAL A 20 -6.88 -5.73 6.85
N VAL A 21 -6.04 -6.48 6.15
CA VAL A 21 -5.36 -6.04 4.93
C VAL A 21 -5.70 -6.98 3.77
N GLN A 22 -6.06 -6.43 2.62
CA GLN A 22 -6.37 -7.20 1.42
C GLN A 22 -5.70 -6.59 0.20
N TRP A 23 -5.03 -7.43 -0.58
CA TRP A 23 -4.45 -7.05 -1.87
C TRP A 23 -5.32 -7.62 -2.99
N ASN A 24 -5.87 -6.73 -3.83
CA ASN A 24 -6.59 -7.11 -5.02
C ASN A 24 -5.77 -6.74 -6.25
N ALA A 25 -5.09 -7.72 -6.85
CA ALA A 25 -4.29 -7.51 -8.05
C ALA A 25 -5.19 -7.32 -9.27
N GLU A 26 -4.93 -6.29 -10.07
CA GLU A 26 -5.57 -6.12 -11.37
C GLU A 26 -4.93 -7.05 -12.40
N ARG A 27 -5.71 -7.55 -13.37
CA ARG A 27 -5.20 -8.39 -14.46
C ARG A 27 -4.63 -7.48 -15.56
N GLY A 28 -3.31 -7.48 -15.75
CA GLY A 28 -2.63 -6.69 -16.80
C GLY A 28 -1.09 -6.76 -16.71
N SER A 29 -0.40 -6.16 -17.67
CA SER A 29 1.06 -6.05 -17.67
C SER A 29 1.52 -5.00 -16.66
N GLY A 30 1.94 -5.47 -15.48
CA GLY A 30 2.39 -4.66 -14.36
C GLY A 30 1.62 -5.07 -13.11
N SER A 31 2.29 -5.23 -11.98
CA SER A 31 1.70 -5.67 -10.71
C SER A 31 0.84 -4.57 -10.06
N HIS A 32 -0.11 -4.04 -10.82
CA HIS A 32 -1.09 -3.05 -10.39
C HIS A 32 -2.11 -3.72 -9.49
N GLY A 33 -2.66 -2.97 -8.55
CA GLY A 33 -3.73 -3.47 -7.72
C GLY A 33 -4.17 -2.49 -6.67
N THR A 34 -5.29 -2.82 -6.04
CA THR A 34 -5.85 -2.07 -4.93
C THR A 34 -5.45 -2.73 -3.62
N LEU A 35 -4.85 -1.94 -2.74
CA LEU A 35 -4.55 -2.32 -1.37
C LEU A 35 -5.60 -1.75 -0.43
N TYR A 36 -6.31 -2.63 0.27
CA TYR A 36 -7.27 -2.29 1.30
C TYR A 36 -6.64 -2.45 2.69
N LEU A 37 -6.93 -1.50 3.58
CA LEU A 37 -6.63 -1.52 5.00
C LEU A 37 -7.90 -1.15 5.78
N GLY A 38 -8.61 -2.14 6.30
CA GLY A 38 -9.95 -1.96 6.85
C GLY A 38 -10.91 -1.43 5.78
N SER A 39 -11.57 -0.30 6.06
CA SER A 39 -12.48 0.39 5.12
C SER A 39 -11.78 1.35 4.15
N ARG A 40 -10.46 1.55 4.29
CA ARG A 40 -9.66 2.47 3.46
C ARG A 40 -8.91 1.71 2.38
N PHE A 41 -8.59 2.36 1.27
CA PHE A 41 -7.82 1.75 0.20
C PHE A 41 -6.93 2.74 -0.54
N THR A 42 -5.93 2.21 -1.23
CA THR A 42 -5.09 2.95 -2.19
C THR A 42 -4.78 2.08 -3.40
N ILE A 43 -4.51 2.70 -4.54
CA ILE A 43 -4.02 2.00 -5.74
C ILE A 43 -2.49 1.96 -5.69
N VAL A 44 -1.92 0.79 -5.90
CA VAL A 44 -0.47 0.58 -6.07
C VAL A 44 -0.27 0.22 -7.53
N LYS A 45 0.44 1.08 -8.28
CA LYS A 45 0.60 0.89 -9.72
C LYS A 45 1.63 -0.20 -10.05
N ASP A 46 2.83 -0.15 -9.51
CA ASP A 46 3.85 -1.15 -9.86
C ASP A 46 4.62 -1.60 -8.61
N LEU A 47 4.57 -2.91 -8.31
CA LEU A 47 5.29 -3.49 -7.17
C LEU A 47 6.82 -3.50 -7.36
N THR A 48 7.31 -3.40 -8.60
CA THR A 48 8.73 -3.45 -8.96
C THR A 48 9.39 -2.08 -8.99
N LYS A 49 8.60 -1.01 -9.20
CA LYS A 49 9.09 0.37 -9.31
C LYS A 49 9.14 1.08 -7.97
N GLU A 50 10.02 2.08 -7.90
CA GLU A 50 10.09 3.02 -6.79
C GLU A 50 8.83 3.90 -6.73
N ILE A 51 8.31 4.09 -5.52
CA ILE A 51 7.22 5.03 -5.27
C ILE A 51 7.84 6.40 -5.02
N GLY A 52 7.49 7.38 -5.87
CA GLY A 52 7.87 8.77 -5.65
C GLY A 52 7.31 9.32 -4.33
N PRO A 53 8.00 10.28 -3.67
CA PRO A 53 7.64 10.74 -2.32
C PRO A 53 6.22 11.33 -2.23
N GLY A 54 5.77 12.06 -3.26
CA GLY A 54 4.41 12.60 -3.32
C GLY A 54 3.34 11.51 -3.41
N LEU A 55 3.58 10.49 -4.25
CA LEU A 55 2.68 9.35 -4.37
C LEU A 55 2.62 8.56 -3.05
N LEU A 56 3.77 8.31 -2.43
CA LEU A 56 3.83 7.63 -1.12
C LEU A 56 3.02 8.39 -0.06
N SER A 57 3.18 9.72 0.01
CA SER A 57 2.42 10.57 0.94
C SER A 57 0.90 10.47 0.70
N ALA A 58 0.48 10.53 -0.57
CA ALA A 58 -0.92 10.37 -0.94
C ALA A 58 -1.48 8.99 -0.54
N MET A 59 -0.74 7.92 -0.82
CA MET A 59 -1.13 6.54 -0.47
C MET A 59 -1.26 6.36 1.05
N CYS A 60 -0.32 6.90 1.85
CA CYS A 60 -0.42 6.90 3.30
C CYS A 60 -1.68 7.63 3.80
N LYS A 61 -1.97 8.82 3.24
CA LYS A 61 -3.15 9.61 3.59
C LYS A 61 -4.45 8.87 3.26
N GLN A 62 -4.52 8.23 2.08
CA GLN A 62 -5.65 7.42 1.66
C GLN A 62 -5.89 6.24 2.61
N LEU A 63 -4.81 5.55 3.02
CA LEU A 63 -4.88 4.46 4.00
C LEU A 63 -5.06 4.91 5.45
N GLY A 64 -4.94 6.21 5.75
CA GLY A 64 -5.06 6.73 7.12
C GLY A 64 -3.89 6.36 8.03
N ILE A 65 -2.71 6.18 7.46
CA ILE A 65 -1.49 5.83 8.20
C ILE A 65 -0.44 6.93 8.04
N ARG A 66 0.46 7.03 9.01
CA ARG A 66 1.60 7.94 8.93
C ARG A 66 2.77 7.24 8.24
N LYS A 67 3.57 7.99 7.47
CA LYS A 67 4.72 7.43 6.74
C LYS A 67 5.77 6.85 7.70
N GLU A 68 5.86 7.41 8.89
CA GLU A 68 6.79 7.01 9.96
C GLU A 68 6.39 5.66 10.59
N GLU A 69 5.17 5.18 10.35
CA GLU A 69 4.68 3.88 10.82
C GLU A 69 4.94 2.74 9.83
N LEU A 70 5.42 3.06 8.61
CA LEU A 70 5.73 2.09 7.56
C LEU A 70 7.13 1.49 7.71
#